data_AF-A0A9W8HS98-F1
#
_entry.id   AF-A0A9W8HS98-F1
#
_cell.length_a   1.000
_cell.length_b   1.000
_cell.length_c   1.000
_cell.angle_alpha   90.00
_cell.angle_beta   90.00
_cell.angle_gamma   90.00
#
_symmetry.space_group_name_H-M   'P 1'
#
loop_
_entity.id
_entity.type
_entity.pdbx_description
1 polymer ?
#
loop_
_entity_poly.entity_id
_entity_poly.type
_entity_poly.pdbx_seq_one_letter_code
_entity_poly.pdbx_strand_id
1 'polypeptide(L)'
;MAFDEDLLAELDELGGDVADDSMDVVHPGAEDDSKQPPNGKIDSHTSAEIAALGEASGTGGIGEEHEALIEKIASSASSIYGIVELNKSHELDKLLSEITQSQTAAVSRREAIGLVEDDPDYKLVLQANEMSTRIAGEILVVHRFLLDRYKKRFPELETLVRNPLDYARTIKAIGGATDIAKAELSGILPNATQMV
;
A
#
# COMPACT_ATOMS: atom_id res chain seq x y z
N MET A 1 -31.19 55.48 -19.73
CA MET A 1 -32.47 55.20 -19.05
C MET A 1 -32.61 53.70 -19.07
N ALA A 2 -32.56 53.12 -17.86
CA ALA A 2 -32.94 51.75 -17.49
C ALA A 2 -32.44 50.60 -18.39
N PHE A 3 -31.25 50.11 -18.05
CA PHE A 3 -30.92 48.69 -18.15
C PHE A 3 -31.59 47.93 -16.98
N ASP A 4 -31.88 46.65 -17.20
CA ASP A 4 -31.94 45.58 -16.18
C ASP A 4 -33.20 45.40 -15.28
N GLU A 5 -34.42 45.52 -15.79
CA GLU A 5 -35.63 45.14 -15.01
C GLU A 5 -36.56 44.10 -15.69
N ASP A 6 -36.52 43.91 -17.02
CA ASP A 6 -37.49 43.01 -17.70
C ASP A 6 -37.08 41.53 -17.75
N LEU A 7 -35.85 41.17 -17.37
CA LEU A 7 -35.37 39.76 -17.38
C LEU A 7 -35.53 39.04 -16.03
N LEU A 8 -35.86 39.78 -14.96
CA LEU A 8 -36.05 39.25 -13.61
C LEU A 8 -37.48 38.77 -13.33
N ALA A 9 -38.43 39.08 -14.20
CA ALA A 9 -39.84 38.70 -14.05
C ALA A 9 -40.17 37.28 -14.56
N GLU A 10 -39.28 36.62 -15.31
CA GLU A 10 -39.52 35.26 -15.83
C GLU A 10 -38.96 34.13 -14.94
N LEU A 11 -38.22 34.45 -13.88
CA LEU A 11 -37.59 33.45 -13.00
C LEU A 11 -38.36 33.14 -11.71
N ASP A 12 -39.46 33.83 -11.44
CA ASP A 12 -40.26 33.65 -10.20
C ASP A 12 -41.49 32.74 -10.40
N GLU A 13 -41.78 32.27 -11.62
CA GLU A 13 -42.95 31.40 -11.91
C GLU A 13 -42.61 29.90 -12.07
N LEU A 14 -41.41 29.46 -11.70
CA LEU A 14 -41.06 28.03 -11.70
C LEU A 14 -40.71 27.49 -10.31
N GLY A 15 -41.36 28.04 -9.27
CA GLY A 15 -41.44 27.46 -7.94
C GLY A 15 -42.84 26.90 -7.69
N GLY A 16 -43.12 25.69 -8.18
CA GLY A 16 -44.44 25.07 -8.02
C GLY A 16 -44.44 23.56 -8.25
N ASP A 17 -44.35 22.83 -7.15
CA ASP A 17 -44.97 21.52 -6.86
C ASP A 17 -44.75 20.35 -7.85
N VAL A 18 -43.87 19.41 -7.48
CA VAL A 18 -43.91 18.04 -8.02
C VAL A 18 -44.07 17.08 -6.87
N ALA A 19 -45.29 16.58 -6.76
CA ALA A 19 -45.70 15.50 -5.87
C ALA A 19 -44.99 14.19 -6.21
N ASP A 20 -44.65 13.46 -5.15
CA ASP A 20 -44.73 12.00 -4.98
C ASP A 20 -44.88 11.14 -6.26
N ASP A 21 -43.81 10.46 -6.67
CA ASP A 21 -43.94 9.14 -7.30
C ASP A 21 -42.81 8.23 -6.84
N SER A 22 -43.22 7.22 -6.07
CA SER A 22 -42.39 6.13 -5.58
C SER A 22 -42.33 5.04 -6.65
N MET A 23 -41.15 4.84 -7.25
CA MET A 23 -40.89 3.64 -8.05
C MET A 23 -39.87 2.74 -7.34
N ASP A 24 -40.42 1.73 -6.67
CA ASP A 24 -39.77 0.50 -6.28
C ASP A 24 -39.24 -0.22 -7.52
N VAL A 25 -37.91 -0.26 -7.69
CA VAL A 25 -37.27 -1.21 -8.60
C VAL A 25 -36.85 -2.43 -7.81
N VAL A 26 -37.73 -3.41 -7.82
CA VAL A 26 -37.51 -4.79 -7.39
C VAL A 26 -36.45 -5.45 -8.29
N HIS A 27 -35.40 -5.99 -7.70
CA HIS A 27 -34.61 -7.06 -8.32
C HIS A 27 -34.71 -8.35 -7.50
N PRO A 28 -35.03 -9.49 -8.13
CA PRO A 28 -35.49 -10.69 -7.45
C PRO A 28 -34.33 -11.48 -6.83
N GLY A 29 -34.62 -12.11 -5.70
CA GLY A 29 -33.68 -12.90 -4.94
C GLY A 29 -33.30 -14.25 -5.57
N ALA A 30 -32.14 -14.73 -5.14
CA ALA A 30 -31.82 -16.14 -5.01
C ALA A 30 -30.89 -16.29 -3.79
N GLU A 31 -31.49 -16.50 -2.63
CA GLU A 31 -30.85 -17.21 -1.53
C GLU A 31 -31.02 -18.71 -1.80
N ASP A 32 -29.94 -19.50 -1.75
CA ASP A 32 -29.89 -20.76 -0.98
C ASP A 32 -28.46 -21.35 -1.00
N ASP A 33 -28.27 -22.33 -0.13
CA ASP A 33 -27.23 -22.49 0.85
C ASP A 33 -26.13 -23.51 0.47
N SER A 34 -25.03 -23.44 1.22
CA SER A 34 -24.11 -24.53 1.57
C SER A 34 -23.17 -25.16 0.51
N LYS A 35 -21.87 -24.82 0.62
CA LYS A 35 -20.81 -25.78 1.00
C LYS A 35 -19.44 -25.13 1.10
N GLN A 36 -18.95 -25.00 2.34
CA GLN A 36 -17.54 -24.85 2.67
C GLN A 36 -16.70 -25.97 2.04
N PRO A 37 -15.44 -25.69 1.67
CA PRO A 37 -14.34 -26.56 2.06
C PRO A 37 -13.45 -25.86 3.11
N PRO A 38 -12.80 -26.63 3.99
CA PRO A 38 -12.17 -26.07 5.19
C PRO A 38 -10.73 -25.62 4.96
N ASN A 39 -10.31 -24.72 5.87
CA ASN A 39 -8.95 -24.45 6.36
C ASN A 39 -8.03 -23.45 5.63
N GLY A 40 -7.83 -22.31 6.32
CA GLY A 40 -6.68 -21.42 6.16
C GLY A 40 -7.02 -19.96 6.46
N LYS A 41 -7.40 -19.62 7.71
CA LYS A 41 -7.71 -18.23 8.10
C LYS A 41 -6.51 -17.30 7.89
N ILE A 42 -6.63 -16.38 6.94
CA ILE A 42 -5.98 -15.08 6.91
C ILE A 42 -7.10 -14.12 6.54
N ASP A 43 -7.46 -13.22 7.47
CA ASP A 43 -8.58 -12.32 7.31
C ASP A 43 -8.25 -11.27 6.24
N SER A 44 -9.10 -11.13 5.23
CA SER A 44 -8.93 -10.27 4.03
C SER A 44 -8.96 -8.75 4.30
N HIS A 45 -8.74 -8.32 5.55
CA HIS A 45 -8.80 -6.92 5.98
C HIS A 45 -7.43 -6.22 5.98
N THR A 46 -6.33 -6.95 5.82
CA THR A 46 -4.97 -6.41 6.01
C THR A 46 -4.39 -5.72 4.77
N SER A 47 -4.80 -6.11 3.55
CA SER A 47 -4.17 -5.65 2.31
C SER A 47 -4.42 -4.16 2.01
N ALA A 48 -5.65 -3.69 2.25
CA ALA A 48 -6.03 -2.29 2.06
C ALA A 48 -5.41 -1.38 3.13
N GLU A 49 -5.36 -1.86 4.39
CA GLU A 49 -4.69 -1.14 5.49
C GLU A 49 -3.18 -1.01 5.20
N ILE A 50 -2.53 -2.06 4.71
CA ILE A 50 -1.11 -2.04 4.30
C ILE A 50 -0.87 -1.07 3.14
N ALA A 51 -1.76 -1.01 2.15
CA ALA A 51 -1.64 -0.03 1.06
C ALA A 51 -1.68 1.42 1.60
N ALA A 52 -2.62 1.72 2.49
CA ALA A 52 -2.72 3.05 3.11
C ALA A 52 -1.45 3.45 3.88
N LEU A 53 -0.75 2.49 4.50
CA LEU A 53 0.53 2.74 5.15
C LEU A 53 1.62 3.17 4.16
N GLY A 54 1.65 2.57 2.96
CA GLY A 54 2.59 2.93 1.91
C GLY A 54 2.40 4.36 1.39
N GLU A 55 1.14 4.77 1.20
CA GLU A 55 0.79 6.13 0.79
C GLU A 55 1.22 7.17 1.83
N ALA A 56 0.95 6.89 3.11
CA ALA A 56 1.34 7.76 4.22
C ALA A 56 2.87 7.94 4.30
N SER A 57 3.63 6.88 4.04
CA SER A 57 5.10 6.96 4.00
C SER A 57 5.64 7.91 2.93
N GLY A 58 4.93 8.07 1.81
CA GLY A 58 5.37 8.91 0.68
C GLY A 58 5.19 10.42 0.90
N THR A 59 4.34 10.82 1.86
CA THR A 59 3.88 12.22 2.02
C THR A 59 4.51 12.97 3.21
N GLY A 60 5.50 12.38 3.88
CA GLY A 60 6.34 13.10 4.84
C GLY A 60 6.07 12.82 6.33
N GLY A 61 5.38 11.72 6.66
CA GLY A 61 5.33 11.23 8.03
C GLY A 61 4.27 10.17 8.25
N ILE A 62 4.60 9.18 9.10
CA ILE A 62 3.64 8.20 9.60
C ILE A 62 2.91 8.87 10.77
N GLY A 63 1.63 9.18 10.61
CA GLY A 63 0.80 9.72 11.68
C GLY A 63 0.59 8.70 12.82
N GLU A 64 0.16 9.15 14.00
CA GLU A 64 -0.07 8.29 15.16
C GLU A 64 -1.03 7.12 14.87
N GLU A 65 -2.05 7.36 14.04
CA GLU A 65 -3.01 6.35 13.62
C GLU A 65 -2.35 5.23 12.80
N HIS A 66 -1.46 5.59 11.88
CA HIS A 66 -0.74 4.64 11.04
C HIS A 66 0.29 3.83 11.85
N GLU A 67 0.94 4.46 12.85
CA GLU A 67 1.85 3.76 13.76
C GLU A 67 1.11 2.70 14.59
N ALA A 68 -0.08 3.03 15.11
CA ALA A 68 -0.91 2.08 15.85
C ALA A 68 -1.36 0.90 14.96
N LEU A 69 -1.68 1.16 13.69
CA LEU A 69 -2.01 0.10 12.72
C LEU A 69 -0.80 -0.80 12.43
N ILE A 70 0.38 -0.22 12.21
CA ILE A 70 1.63 -0.97 12.01
C ILE A 70 1.88 -1.90 13.20
N GLU A 71 1.76 -1.39 14.42
CA GLU A 71 1.95 -2.17 15.65
C GLU A 71 0.92 -3.30 15.78
N LYS A 72 -0.36 -3.02 15.49
CA LYS A 72 -1.43 -4.04 15.51
C LYS A 72 -1.16 -5.15 14.50
N ILE A 73 -0.80 -4.81 13.26
CA ILE A 73 -0.55 -5.80 12.20
C ILE A 73 0.70 -6.62 12.56
N ALA A 74 1.81 -5.96 12.94
CA ALA A 74 3.06 -6.62 13.28
C ALA A 74 2.93 -7.57 14.47
N SER A 75 2.16 -7.18 15.50
CA SER A 75 1.91 -8.02 16.68
C SER A 75 0.96 -9.18 16.42
N SER A 76 0.00 -9.02 15.50
CA SER A 76 -0.91 -10.10 15.08
C SER A 76 -0.21 -11.18 14.25
N ALA A 77 0.85 -10.81 13.53
CA ALA A 77 1.57 -11.73 12.66
C ALA A 77 2.48 -12.67 13.46
N SER A 78 2.24 -13.99 13.35
CA SER A 78 3.12 -15.00 13.95
C SER A 78 4.44 -15.20 13.17
N SER A 79 4.42 -14.86 11.88
CA SER A 79 5.49 -15.12 10.92
C SER A 79 5.60 -13.97 9.92
N ILE A 80 6.83 -13.66 9.50
CA ILE A 80 7.10 -12.66 8.47
C ILE A 80 6.40 -13.00 7.14
N TYR A 81 6.19 -14.29 6.86
CA TYR A 81 5.50 -14.74 5.65
C TYR A 81 4.00 -14.40 5.62
N GLY A 82 3.39 -14.09 6.77
CA GLY A 82 2.02 -13.59 6.83
C GLY A 82 1.92 -12.09 6.63
N ILE A 83 3.04 -11.36 6.78
CA ILE A 83 3.12 -9.92 6.52
C ILE A 83 3.45 -9.69 5.04
N VAL A 84 4.37 -10.48 4.49
CA VAL A 84 4.86 -10.36 3.11
C VAL A 84 4.04 -11.26 2.18
N GLU A 85 2.72 -11.03 2.16
CA GLU A 85 1.81 -11.79 1.30
C GLU A 85 2.00 -11.42 -0.17
N LEU A 86 2.32 -10.15 -0.45
CA LEU A 86 2.49 -9.64 -1.81
C LEU A 86 3.63 -10.32 -2.57
N ASN A 87 4.73 -10.66 -1.89
CA ASN A 87 5.87 -11.35 -2.52
C ASN A 87 5.54 -12.77 -3.03
N LYS A 88 4.43 -13.36 -2.60
CA LYS A 88 3.94 -14.66 -3.12
C LYS A 88 2.74 -14.49 -4.05
N SER A 89 2.27 -13.27 -4.23
CA SER A 89 1.11 -12.99 -5.05
C SER A 89 1.46 -13.14 -6.52
N HIS A 90 0.61 -13.88 -7.24
CA HIS A 90 0.66 -13.95 -8.70
C HIS A 90 0.48 -12.57 -9.36
N GLU A 91 -0.12 -11.60 -8.66
CA GLU A 91 -0.27 -10.22 -9.16
C GLU A 91 1.07 -9.54 -9.38
N LEU A 92 2.01 -9.69 -8.44
CA LEU A 92 3.34 -9.07 -8.53
C LEU A 92 4.16 -9.72 -9.65
N ASP A 93 4.16 -11.05 -9.73
CA ASP A 93 4.87 -11.79 -10.78
C ASP A 93 4.35 -11.42 -12.18
N LYS A 94 3.03 -11.36 -12.32
CA LYS A 94 2.37 -10.95 -13.56
C LYS A 94 2.77 -9.52 -13.95
N LEU A 95 2.69 -8.57 -13.01
CA LEU A 95 3.06 -7.18 -13.25
C LEU A 95 4.53 -7.04 -13.67
N LEU A 96 5.46 -7.72 -12.99
CA LEU A 96 6.88 -7.69 -13.34
C LEU A 96 7.15 -8.28 -14.74
N SER A 97 6.42 -9.34 -15.12
CA SER A 97 6.46 -9.91 -16.46
C SER A 97 5.96 -8.92 -17.51
N GLU A 98 4.84 -8.25 -17.26
CA GLU A 98 4.26 -7.23 -18.17
C GLU A 98 5.20 -6.02 -18.31
N ILE A 99 5.79 -5.54 -17.21
CA ILE A 99 6.81 -4.48 -17.21
C ILE A 99 8.03 -4.86 -18.05
N THR A 100 8.50 -6.10 -17.93
CA THR A 100 9.65 -6.58 -18.71
C THR A 100 9.31 -6.66 -20.20
N GLN A 101 8.11 -7.14 -20.53
CA GLN A 101 7.61 -7.24 -21.90
C GLN A 101 7.41 -5.87 -22.53
N SER A 102 6.80 -4.92 -21.82
CA SER A 102 6.61 -3.54 -22.28
C SER A 102 7.93 -2.80 -22.44
N GLN A 103 8.91 -2.96 -21.54
CA GLN A 103 10.25 -2.37 -21.74
C GLN A 103 10.93 -2.87 -23.01
N THR A 104 10.74 -4.15 -23.34
CA THR A 104 11.29 -4.74 -24.58
C THR A 104 10.52 -4.26 -25.81
N ALA A 105 9.18 -4.13 -25.71
CA ALA A 105 8.30 -3.76 -26.82
C ALA A 105 8.26 -2.24 -27.10
N ALA A 106 8.45 -1.40 -26.08
CA ALA A 106 8.47 0.07 -26.20
C ALA A 106 9.60 0.58 -27.09
N VAL A 107 10.66 -0.20 -27.27
CA VAL A 107 11.72 0.09 -28.26
C VAL A 107 11.19 0.00 -29.70
N SER A 108 10.11 -0.76 -29.94
CA SER A 108 9.58 -1.05 -31.29
C SER A 108 8.24 -0.37 -31.60
N ARG A 109 7.50 0.15 -30.60
CA ARG A 109 6.24 0.87 -30.79
C ARG A 109 6.42 2.36 -30.52
N ARG A 110 6.42 3.18 -31.57
CA ARG A 110 6.38 4.65 -31.48
C ARG A 110 5.29 5.21 -32.38
N GLU A 111 4.04 4.77 -32.20
CA GLU A 111 2.87 5.50 -32.69
C GLU A 111 1.72 5.28 -31.69
N ALA A 112 1.69 6.07 -30.63
CA ALA A 112 0.53 6.17 -29.75
C ALA A 112 -0.51 7.05 -30.46
N ILE A 113 -1.48 6.44 -31.12
CA ILE A 113 -2.60 7.12 -31.77
C ILE A 113 -3.86 6.78 -30.96
N GLY A 114 -4.21 7.63 -29.99
CA GLY A 114 -5.39 7.46 -29.15
C GLY A 114 -5.40 8.33 -27.90
N LEU A 115 -6.47 8.25 -27.10
CA LEU A 115 -6.54 8.84 -25.76
C LEU A 115 -5.50 8.15 -24.86
N VAL A 116 -4.75 8.95 -24.10
CA VAL A 116 -3.66 8.45 -23.22
C VAL A 116 -4.16 7.47 -22.14
N GLU A 117 -5.43 7.58 -21.74
CA GLU A 117 -6.03 6.72 -20.70
C GLU A 117 -6.27 5.27 -21.16
N ASP A 118 -6.38 5.05 -22.48
CA ASP A 118 -6.50 3.71 -23.04
C ASP A 118 -5.15 3.05 -23.32
N ASP A 119 -4.05 3.79 -23.17
CA ASP A 119 -2.70 3.30 -23.39
C ASP A 119 -2.38 2.16 -22.40
N PRO A 120 -2.02 0.96 -22.88
CA PRO A 120 -1.60 -0.14 -22.01
C PRO A 120 -0.43 0.25 -21.10
N ASP A 121 0.46 1.15 -21.53
CA ASP A 121 1.60 1.60 -20.72
C ASP A 121 1.14 2.49 -19.57
N TYR A 122 0.11 3.32 -19.76
CA TYR A 122 -0.46 4.12 -18.68
C TYR A 122 -1.11 3.24 -17.60
N LYS A 123 -1.87 2.23 -18.02
CA LYS A 123 -2.49 1.24 -17.11
C LYS A 123 -1.43 0.49 -16.30
N LEU A 124 -0.32 0.13 -16.96
CA LEU A 124 0.80 -0.56 -16.31
C LEU A 124 1.49 0.31 -15.25
N VAL A 125 1.68 1.61 -15.53
CA VAL A 125 2.25 2.57 -14.57
C VAL A 125 1.33 2.73 -13.35
N LEU A 126 0.01 2.82 -13.57
CA LEU A 126 -0.95 2.93 -12.46
C LEU A 126 -0.90 1.68 -11.56
N GLN A 127 -0.91 0.50 -12.17
CA GLN A 127 -0.77 -0.77 -11.45
C GLN A 127 0.57 -0.88 -10.71
N ALA A 128 1.66 -0.40 -11.33
CA ALA A 128 2.98 -0.37 -10.70
C ALA A 128 3.01 0.55 -9.47
N ASN A 129 2.35 1.70 -9.52
CA ASN A 129 2.24 2.60 -8.38
C ASN A 129 1.46 1.96 -7.23
N GLU A 130 0.32 1.32 -7.53
CA GLU A 130 -0.46 0.60 -6.52
C GLU A 130 0.37 -0.49 -5.84
N MET A 131 1.09 -1.31 -6.62
CA MET A 131 1.96 -2.34 -6.07
C MET A 131 3.13 -1.74 -5.27
N SER A 132 3.74 -0.65 -5.74
CA SER A 132 4.81 0.04 -5.04
C SER A 132 4.35 0.55 -3.67
N THR A 133 3.14 1.09 -3.59
CA THR A 133 2.52 1.52 -2.34
C THR A 133 2.34 0.35 -1.39
N ARG A 134 1.76 -0.77 -1.85
CA ARG A 134 1.61 -1.96 -0.99
C ARG A 134 2.96 -2.48 -0.47
N ILE A 135 3.99 -2.52 -1.32
CA ILE A 135 5.36 -2.90 -0.94
C ILE A 135 5.90 -1.97 0.15
N ALA A 136 5.71 -0.65 0.01
CA ALA A 136 6.15 0.32 1.01
C ALA A 136 5.47 0.09 2.37
N GLY A 137 4.18 -0.23 2.36
CA GLY A 137 3.44 -0.62 3.57
C GLY A 137 3.99 -1.89 4.23
N GLU A 138 4.20 -2.96 3.45
CA GLU A 138 4.77 -4.21 3.98
C GLU A 138 6.16 -3.99 4.60
N ILE A 139 7.00 -3.13 4.00
CA ILE A 139 8.32 -2.78 4.54
C ILE A 139 8.20 -2.20 5.96
N LEU A 140 7.23 -1.31 6.20
CA LEU A 140 7.02 -0.71 7.52
C LEU A 140 6.58 -1.74 8.56
N VAL A 141 5.64 -2.61 8.18
CA VAL A 141 5.15 -3.67 9.07
C VAL A 141 6.25 -4.68 9.38
N VAL A 142 7.05 -5.08 8.37
CA VAL A 142 8.22 -5.95 8.55
C VAL A 142 9.25 -5.29 9.46
N HIS A 143 9.51 -4.00 9.29
CA HIS A 143 10.44 -3.26 10.14
C HIS A 143 10.03 -3.29 11.60
N ARG A 144 8.75 -3.02 11.90
CA ARG A 144 8.22 -3.12 13.26
C ARG A 144 8.30 -4.55 13.81
N PHE A 145 7.95 -5.53 12.99
CA PHE A 145 8.07 -6.95 13.36
C PHE A 145 9.50 -7.36 13.72
N LEU A 146 10.50 -6.83 13.03
CA LEU A 146 11.91 -7.05 13.34
C LEU A 146 12.33 -6.32 14.62
N LEU A 147 11.90 -5.07 14.79
CA LEU A 147 12.15 -4.26 15.99
C LEU A 147 11.68 -4.98 17.24
N ASP A 148 10.44 -5.46 17.28
CA ASP A 148 9.86 -6.10 18.47
C ASP A 148 10.66 -7.35 18.93
N ARG A 149 11.27 -8.07 17.98
CA ARG A 149 12.09 -9.25 18.25
C ARG A 149 13.50 -8.89 18.69
N TYR A 150 14.14 -7.91 18.05
CA TYR A 150 15.52 -7.53 18.32
C TYR A 150 15.67 -6.54 19.48
N LYS A 151 14.61 -5.81 19.84
CA LYS A 151 14.57 -4.89 20.99
C LYS A 151 14.93 -5.57 22.32
N LYS A 152 14.58 -6.85 22.48
CA LYS A 152 14.95 -7.65 23.68
C LYS A 152 16.46 -7.92 23.78
N ARG A 153 17.17 -7.88 22.66
CA ARG A 153 18.60 -8.21 22.58
C ARG A 153 19.46 -6.95 22.48
N PHE A 154 19.03 -6.00 21.64
CA PHE A 154 19.73 -4.77 21.32
C PHE A 154 18.73 -3.61 21.19
N PRO A 155 18.29 -3.02 22.31
CA PRO A 155 17.31 -1.91 22.30
C PRO A 155 17.86 -0.66 21.60
N GLU A 156 19.18 -0.46 21.60
CA GLU A 156 19.84 0.69 20.98
C GLU A 156 19.87 0.61 19.44
N LEU A 157 19.60 -0.56 18.85
CA LEU A 157 19.64 -0.73 17.40
C LEU A 157 18.55 0.11 16.71
N GLU A 158 17.41 0.29 17.37
CA GLU A 158 16.28 1.09 16.89
C GLU A 158 16.66 2.57 16.74
N THR A 159 17.36 3.13 17.73
CA THR A 159 17.78 4.55 17.69
C THR A 159 18.97 4.78 16.77
N LEU A 160 19.81 3.76 16.63
CA LEU A 160 21.03 3.78 15.84
C LEU A 160 20.74 3.69 14.33
N VAL A 161 19.81 2.83 13.92
CA VAL A 161 19.48 2.58 12.51
C VAL A 161 18.02 2.92 12.25
N ARG A 162 17.78 4.16 11.80
CA ARG A 162 16.42 4.66 11.53
C ARG A 162 15.84 4.16 10.21
N ASN A 163 16.67 3.80 9.24
CA ASN A 163 16.21 3.35 7.93
C ASN A 163 15.77 1.87 7.99
N PRO A 164 14.52 1.52 7.59
CA PRO A 164 14.02 0.15 7.64
C PRO A 164 14.86 -0.90 6.90
N LEU A 165 15.38 -0.54 5.72
CA LEU A 165 16.16 -1.47 4.89
C LEU A 165 17.55 -1.70 5.49
N ASP A 166 18.17 -0.65 6.00
CA ASP A 166 19.47 -0.76 6.65
C ASP A 166 19.35 -1.49 7.99
N TYR A 167 18.24 -1.32 8.71
CA TYR A 167 17.93 -2.07 9.93
C TYR A 167 17.84 -3.57 9.62
N ALA A 168 17.10 -3.96 8.57
CA ALA A 168 17.00 -5.35 8.14
C ALA A 168 18.35 -5.93 7.68
N ARG A 169 19.16 -5.17 6.94
CA ARG A 169 20.53 -5.59 6.54
C ARG A 169 21.44 -5.76 7.75
N THR A 170 21.36 -4.85 8.71
CA THR A 170 22.15 -4.88 9.95
C THR A 170 21.78 -6.10 10.78
N ILE A 171 20.48 -6.38 10.96
CA ILE A 171 20.01 -7.61 11.60
C ILE A 171 20.52 -8.85 10.88
N LYS A 172 20.47 -8.86 9.54
CA LYS A 172 20.95 -10.00 8.74
C LYS A 172 22.47 -10.22 8.93
N ALA A 173 23.25 -9.15 9.05
CA ALA A 173 24.68 -9.22 9.29
C ALA A 173 25.03 -9.65 10.73
N ILE A 174 24.28 -9.17 11.73
CA ILE A 174 24.43 -9.58 13.14
C ILE A 174 24.02 -11.05 13.32
N GLY A 175 22.91 -11.45 12.71
CA GLY A 175 22.35 -12.79 12.79
C GLY A 175 22.18 -13.29 14.25
N GLY A 176 22.65 -14.50 14.50
CA GLY A 176 22.62 -15.14 15.82
C GLY A 176 23.71 -14.65 16.79
N ALA A 177 24.62 -13.76 16.37
CA ALA A 177 25.74 -13.35 17.21
C ALA A 177 25.26 -12.54 18.43
N THR A 178 25.82 -12.83 19.60
CA THR A 178 25.58 -12.09 20.85
C THR A 178 26.33 -10.77 20.91
N ASP A 179 27.21 -10.51 19.95
CA ASP A 179 28.14 -9.38 19.96
C ASP A 179 28.14 -8.71 18.57
N ILE A 180 27.66 -7.47 18.54
CA ILE A 180 27.56 -6.66 17.31
C ILE A 180 28.95 -6.30 16.79
N ALA A 181 29.95 -6.16 17.66
CA ALA A 181 31.31 -5.81 17.27
C ALA A 181 32.00 -6.91 16.42
N LYS A 182 31.46 -8.13 16.45
CA LYS A 182 31.91 -9.25 15.63
C LYS A 182 31.19 -9.35 14.28
N ALA A 183 30.11 -8.61 14.10
CA ALA A 183 29.43 -8.52 12.82
C ALA A 183 30.19 -7.52 11.93
N GLU A 184 30.54 -7.93 10.72
CA GLU A 184 31.08 -7.02 9.71
C GLU A 184 29.96 -6.09 9.21
N LEU A 185 29.78 -4.96 9.89
CA LEU A 185 28.82 -3.91 9.51
C LEU A 185 29.40 -2.90 8.50
N SER A 186 30.68 -3.07 8.14
CA SER A 186 31.38 -2.25 7.17
C SER A 186 30.69 -2.32 5.81
N GLY A 187 30.13 -1.19 5.35
CA GLY A 187 29.42 -1.09 4.08
C GLY A 187 27.88 -1.14 4.18
N ILE A 188 27.33 -1.45 5.36
CA ILE A 188 25.89 -1.38 5.63
C ILE A 188 25.55 -0.08 6.37
N LEU A 189 26.37 0.28 7.36
CA LEU A 189 26.21 1.51 8.13
C LEU A 189 27.43 2.43 7.94
N PRO A 190 27.24 3.77 8.04
CA PRO A 190 28.35 4.71 8.11
C PRO A 190 29.27 4.37 9.30
N ASN A 191 30.59 4.53 9.15
CA ASN A 191 31.55 4.23 10.22
C ASN A 191 31.25 4.95 11.54
N ALA A 192 30.66 6.16 11.49
CA ALA A 192 30.25 6.91 12.67
C ALA A 192 29.20 6.17 13.53
N THR A 193 28.36 5.36 12.90
CA THR A 193 27.31 4.55 13.54
C THR A 193 27.90 3.26 14.14
N GLN A 194 29.06 2.81 13.69
CA GLN A 194 29.74 1.60 14.17
C GLN A 194 30.60 1.84 15.42
N MET A 195 30.98 3.09 15.69
CA MET A 195 31.87 3.47 16.80
C MET A 195 31.16 3.71 18.15
N VAL A 196 29.84 3.57 18.20
CA VAL A 196 29.04 3.77 19.43
C VAL A 196 28.91 2.48 20.22
#